data_AF-A0A9X2YJ49-F1
#
_entry.id   AF-A0A9X2YJ49-F1
#
_cell.length_a   1.000
_cell.length_b   1.000
_cell.length_c   1.000
_cell.angle_alpha   90.00
_cell.angle_beta   90.00
_cell.angle_gamma   90.00
#
_symmetry.space_group_name_H-M   'P 1'
#
loop_
_entity.id
_entity.type
_entity.pdbx_description
1 polymer ?
#
loop_
_entity_poly.entity_id
_entity_poly.type
_entity_poly.pdbx_seq_one_letter_code
_entity_poly.pdbx_strand_id
1 'polypeptide(L)'
;METRHLMAAVAGGVVVLGAAGCSSPEPALGGTTATVTIDGNDAGGALPVTCRQTGFTWYIQTPEKEKGFTAVLAMDGPATAKSVEFRDLSGFSGNFWAGNIGDAEVTGNQGRYTITGTADGNFTAKPSDAATAKFRIQTNC
;
A
#
# COMPACT_ATOMS: atom_id res chain seq x y z
N MET A 1 12.72 20.19 70.88
CA MET A 1 11.65 21.21 70.74
C MET A 1 11.48 21.37 69.24
N GLU A 2 10.39 21.03 68.56
CA GLU A 2 9.00 20.85 68.92
C GLU A 2 8.36 19.75 68.06
N THR A 3 7.28 19.25 68.60
CA THR A 3 6.44 18.15 68.18
C THR A 3 5.30 18.67 67.28
N ARG A 4 4.70 17.77 66.47
CA ARG A 4 3.24 17.73 66.10
C ARG A 4 2.81 18.67 64.95
N HIS A 5 1.95 18.34 63.97
CA HIS A 5 0.94 17.28 63.80
C HIS A 5 0.41 17.23 62.33
N LEU A 6 0.09 16.01 61.88
CA LEU A 6 -1.13 15.55 61.17
C LEU A 6 -1.59 16.14 59.81
N MET A 7 -1.63 15.21 58.84
CA MET A 7 -2.73 14.88 57.91
C MET A 7 -3.21 15.93 56.89
N ALA A 8 -2.94 15.64 55.61
CA ALA A 8 -3.88 15.87 54.51
C ALA A 8 -3.66 14.80 53.42
N ALA A 9 -4.69 13.99 53.16
CA ALA A 9 -4.76 13.02 52.08
C ALA A 9 -5.87 13.45 51.12
N VAL A 10 -5.56 13.70 49.83
CA VAL A 10 -6.45 13.71 48.65
C VAL A 10 -5.51 13.61 47.42
N ALA A 11 -5.32 12.46 46.76
CA ALA A 11 -6.11 11.82 45.70
C ALA A 11 -6.04 12.49 44.30
N GLY A 12 -5.58 11.72 43.30
CA GLY A 12 -5.79 11.91 41.85
C GLY A 12 -4.76 12.79 41.13
N GLY A 13 -4.23 12.47 39.94
CA GLY A 13 -4.47 11.37 39.02
C GLY A 13 -3.79 11.63 37.66
N VAL A 14 -3.51 10.53 36.96
CA VAL A 14 -3.52 10.33 35.50
C VAL A 14 -2.30 10.74 34.63
N VAL A 15 -1.81 9.68 34.00
CA VAL A 15 -0.85 9.45 32.92
C VAL A 15 -1.30 10.05 31.58
N VAL A 16 -0.36 10.50 30.73
CA VAL A 16 -0.54 10.39 29.26
C VAL A 16 0.78 9.95 28.62
N LEU A 17 0.87 8.65 28.33
CA LEU A 17 1.80 8.08 27.36
C LEU A 17 1.25 8.37 25.97
N GLY A 18 1.88 9.29 25.24
CA GLY A 18 1.58 9.55 23.84
C GLY A 18 2.17 8.45 22.95
N ALA A 19 1.54 7.29 22.88
CA ALA A 19 1.77 6.35 21.80
C ALA A 19 0.90 6.80 20.62
N ALA A 20 1.50 7.42 19.61
CA ALA A 20 0.88 7.62 18.31
C ALA A 20 0.74 6.24 17.65
N GLY A 21 -0.31 5.50 18.03
CA GLY A 21 -0.71 4.28 17.35
C GLY A 21 -1.25 4.66 15.98
N CYS A 22 -0.45 4.50 14.94
CA CYS A 22 -0.97 4.38 13.58
C CYS A 22 -1.81 3.08 13.56
N SER A 23 -3.11 3.19 13.79
CA SER A 23 -4.03 2.08 13.57
C SER A 23 -4.24 1.96 12.06
N SER A 24 -3.41 1.16 11.40
CA SER A 24 -3.79 0.63 10.09
C SER A 24 -4.97 -0.30 10.33
N PRO A 25 -6.16 -0.07 9.74
CA PRO A 25 -7.32 -0.93 9.95
C PRO A 25 -6.97 -2.36 9.52
N GLU A 26 -7.11 -3.30 10.45
CA GLU A 26 -6.95 -4.71 10.17
C GLU A 26 -7.95 -5.12 9.07
N PRO A 27 -7.54 -5.93 8.07
CA PRO A 27 -8.47 -6.39 7.05
C PRO A 27 -9.60 -7.17 7.71
N ALA A 28 -10.77 -6.57 7.78
CA ALA A 28 -11.95 -7.27 8.24
C ALA A 28 -12.20 -8.45 7.29
N LEU A 29 -12.21 -9.66 7.85
CA LEU A 29 -12.60 -10.92 7.18
C LEU A 29 -11.57 -11.53 6.22
N GLY A 30 -10.41 -11.98 6.71
CA GLY A 30 -9.51 -12.84 5.93
C GLY A 30 -9.09 -12.27 4.57
N GLY A 31 -9.11 -10.94 4.45
CA GLY A 31 -8.92 -10.22 3.20
C GLY A 31 -7.49 -10.35 2.70
N THR A 32 -7.35 -10.55 1.39
CA THR A 32 -6.06 -10.46 0.70
C THR A 32 -5.55 -9.03 0.79
N THR A 33 -4.26 -8.86 1.05
CA THR A 33 -3.62 -7.55 1.12
C THR A 33 -2.46 -7.44 0.15
N ALA A 34 -2.11 -6.21 -0.17
CA ALA A 34 -0.89 -5.88 -0.89
C ALA A 34 -0.15 -4.74 -0.20
N THR A 35 1.17 -4.82 -0.14
CA THR A 35 2.02 -3.67 0.18
C THR A 35 2.50 -3.04 -1.11
N VAL A 36 2.56 -1.72 -1.13
CA VAL A 36 3.00 -0.96 -2.30
C VAL A 36 4.04 0.05 -1.85
N THR A 37 5.10 0.19 -2.64
CA THR A 37 6.05 1.30 -2.51
C THR A 37 6.16 2.05 -3.83
N ILE A 38 6.28 3.38 -3.73
CA ILE A 38 6.53 4.30 -4.85
C ILE A 38 7.81 5.07 -4.54
N ASP A 39 8.81 4.97 -5.41
CA ASP A 39 10.19 5.44 -5.20
C ASP A 39 10.79 5.00 -3.85
N GLY A 40 10.45 3.77 -3.44
CA GLY A 40 10.90 3.19 -2.17
C GLY A 40 10.15 3.67 -0.93
N ASN A 41 9.20 4.61 -1.07
CA ASN A 41 8.36 5.09 0.01
C ASN A 41 7.12 4.21 0.13
N ASP A 42 6.78 3.79 1.35
CA ASP A 42 5.56 3.04 1.63
C ASP A 42 4.31 3.85 1.24
N ALA A 43 3.36 3.17 0.61
CA ALA A 43 2.18 3.78 0.02
C ALA A 43 0.89 3.44 0.78
N GLY A 44 0.93 3.39 2.12
CA GLY A 44 -0.23 3.21 2.98
C GLY A 44 -0.30 1.86 3.69
N GLY A 45 0.85 1.20 3.90
CA GLY A 45 0.99 -0.08 4.56
C GLY A 45 0.34 -1.23 3.77
N ALA A 46 -0.25 -2.18 4.49
CA ALA A 46 -0.99 -3.28 3.89
C ALA A 46 -2.37 -2.80 3.39
N LEU A 47 -2.49 -2.60 2.09
CA LEU A 47 -3.71 -2.19 1.42
C LEU A 47 -4.65 -3.40 1.23
N PRO A 48 -5.95 -3.29 1.53
CA PRO A 48 -6.90 -4.33 1.17
C PRO A 48 -7.01 -4.43 -0.36
N VAL A 49 -7.02 -5.65 -0.89
CA VAL A 49 -7.17 -5.90 -2.33
C VAL A 49 -8.20 -6.99 -2.59
N THR A 50 -8.81 -6.94 -3.76
CA THR A 50 -9.56 -8.06 -4.35
C THR A 50 -8.73 -8.66 -5.46
N CYS A 51 -8.60 -9.98 -5.45
CA CYS A 51 -7.93 -10.73 -6.51
C CYS A 51 -8.95 -11.56 -7.29
N ARG A 52 -8.96 -11.41 -8.62
CA ARG A 52 -9.91 -12.10 -9.49
C ARG A 52 -9.20 -12.68 -10.71
N GLN A 53 -9.45 -13.96 -10.98
CA GLN A 53 -8.96 -14.61 -12.19
C GLN A 53 -10.06 -14.71 -13.24
N THR A 54 -9.72 -14.47 -14.51
CA THR A 54 -10.59 -14.73 -15.65
C THR A 54 -9.73 -15.31 -16.78
N GLY A 55 -9.86 -16.61 -17.02
CA GLY A 55 -8.93 -17.34 -17.87
C GLY A 55 -7.50 -17.27 -17.32
N PHE A 56 -6.55 -16.89 -18.17
CA PHE A 56 -5.16 -16.64 -17.77
C PHE A 56 -4.89 -15.23 -17.26
N THR A 57 -5.91 -14.36 -17.22
CA THR A 57 -5.74 -12.99 -16.73
C THR A 57 -6.04 -12.93 -15.24
N TRP A 58 -5.14 -12.30 -14.49
CA TRP A 58 -5.27 -12.11 -13.05
C TRP A 58 -5.31 -10.62 -12.72
N TYR A 59 -6.36 -10.21 -12.01
CA TYR A 59 -6.58 -8.84 -11.58
C TYR A 59 -6.33 -8.74 -10.09
N ILE A 60 -5.54 -7.75 -9.68
CA ILE A 60 -5.30 -7.40 -8.27
C ILE A 60 -5.61 -5.92 -8.13
N GLN A 61 -6.61 -5.57 -7.32
CA GLN A 61 -7.05 -4.18 -7.24
C GLN A 61 -7.49 -3.79 -5.84
N THR A 62 -7.23 -2.54 -5.49
CA THR A 62 -7.86 -1.91 -4.33
C THR A 62 -9.38 -1.79 -4.56
N PRO A 63 -10.21 -1.97 -3.51
CA PRO A 63 -11.66 -1.76 -3.61
C PRO A 63 -12.03 -0.30 -3.88
N GLU A 64 -11.26 0.64 -3.32
CA GLU A 64 -11.43 2.07 -3.56
C GLU A 64 -11.07 2.40 -5.02
N LYS A 65 -11.97 3.12 -5.68
CA LYS A 65 -11.88 3.40 -7.12
C LYS A 65 -11.08 4.66 -7.44
N GLU A 66 -11.16 5.68 -6.58
CA GLU A 66 -10.52 6.97 -6.81
C GLU A 66 -9.06 6.99 -6.33
N LYS A 67 -8.76 6.25 -5.27
CA LYS A 67 -7.40 6.10 -4.74
C LYS A 67 -7.02 4.63 -4.64
N GLY A 68 -5.82 4.29 -5.07
CA GLY A 68 -5.31 2.93 -5.00
C GLY A 68 -4.60 2.48 -6.28
N PHE A 69 -4.68 1.17 -6.56
CA PHE A 69 -4.05 0.62 -7.76
C PHE A 69 -4.83 -0.55 -8.37
N THR A 70 -4.53 -0.84 -9.64
CA THR A 70 -4.97 -2.04 -10.33
C THR A 70 -3.78 -2.62 -11.06
N ALA A 71 -3.42 -3.86 -10.77
CA ALA A 71 -2.42 -4.63 -11.49
C ALA A 71 -3.09 -5.76 -12.28
N VAL A 72 -2.63 -5.96 -13.51
CA VAL A 72 -3.09 -7.03 -14.39
C VAL A 72 -1.91 -7.90 -14.78
N LEU A 73 -2.00 -9.18 -14.44
CA LEU A 73 -1.00 -10.19 -14.76
C LEU A 73 -1.54 -11.19 -15.78
N ALA A 74 -0.67 -11.72 -16.63
CA ALA A 74 -0.95 -12.92 -17.41
C ALA A 74 -0.27 -14.14 -16.79
N MET A 75 -1.02 -15.24 -16.78
CA MET A 75 -0.69 -16.53 -16.14
C MET A 75 -0.77 -17.70 -17.14
N ASP A 76 -0.52 -17.44 -18.43
CA ASP A 76 -0.43 -18.43 -19.51
C ASP A 76 0.94 -19.14 -19.57
N GLY A 77 1.81 -18.82 -18.61
CA GLY A 77 3.14 -19.38 -18.39
C GLY A 77 3.68 -18.85 -17.06
N PRO A 78 5.00 -18.56 -16.93
CA PRO A 78 5.50 -17.73 -15.85
C PRO A 78 4.71 -16.41 -15.77
N ALA A 79 4.37 -15.98 -14.55
CA ALA A 79 3.60 -14.77 -14.37
C ALA A 79 4.30 -13.56 -15.01
N THR A 80 3.55 -12.76 -15.77
CA THR A 80 4.06 -11.52 -16.38
C THR A 80 3.11 -10.35 -16.13
N ALA A 81 3.65 -9.17 -15.90
CA ALA A 81 2.85 -7.96 -15.74
C ALA A 81 2.42 -7.45 -17.13
N LYS A 82 1.13 -7.15 -17.29
CA LYS A 82 0.57 -6.56 -18.51
C LYS A 82 0.28 -5.08 -18.35
N SER A 83 -0.24 -4.70 -17.18
CA SER A 83 -0.40 -3.30 -16.82
C SER A 83 -0.43 -3.12 -15.30
N VAL A 84 -0.07 -1.91 -14.88
CA VAL A 84 -0.31 -1.42 -13.52
C VAL A 84 -0.80 0.01 -13.65
N GLU A 85 -1.90 0.34 -12.98
CA GLU A 85 -2.42 1.69 -12.88
C GLU A 85 -2.40 2.11 -11.41
N PHE A 86 -1.81 3.28 -11.15
CA PHE A 86 -1.84 3.96 -9.86
C PHE A 86 -2.75 5.17 -9.94
N ARG A 87 -3.64 5.31 -8.97
CA ARG A 87 -4.60 6.40 -8.85
C ARG A 87 -4.38 7.06 -7.51
N ASP A 88 -3.71 8.21 -7.52
CA ASP A 88 -3.37 9.00 -6.34
C ASP A 88 -2.96 8.15 -5.12
N LEU A 89 -2.05 7.21 -5.36
CA LEU A 89 -1.54 6.32 -4.34
C LEU A 89 -0.24 6.91 -3.78
N SER A 90 -0.28 7.34 -2.52
CA SER A 90 0.81 8.13 -1.91
C SER A 90 1.17 9.39 -2.72
N GLY A 91 0.17 10.02 -3.33
CA GLY A 91 0.34 11.20 -4.16
C GLY A 91 0.84 10.92 -5.58
N PHE A 92 1.01 9.68 -6.00
CA PHE A 92 1.41 9.32 -7.37
C PHE A 92 0.22 8.82 -8.20
N SER A 93 0.08 9.32 -9.42
CA SER A 93 -0.85 8.80 -10.43
C SER A 93 -0.09 8.51 -11.71
N GLY A 94 -0.21 7.29 -12.24
CA GLY A 94 0.59 6.88 -13.38
C GLY A 94 0.32 5.44 -13.79
N ASN A 95 0.97 4.99 -14.85
CA ASN A 95 0.79 3.65 -15.35
C ASN A 95 2.07 3.00 -15.89
N PHE A 96 2.04 1.67 -15.83
CA PHE A 96 2.87 0.77 -16.61
C PHE A 96 1.97 0.07 -17.62
N TRP A 97 2.44 -0.08 -18.86
CA TRP A 97 1.78 -0.85 -19.91
C TRP A 97 2.82 -1.60 -20.74
N ALA A 98 2.75 -2.93 -20.73
CA ALA A 98 3.73 -3.78 -21.38
C ALA A 98 3.89 -3.44 -22.88
N GLY A 99 5.12 -3.18 -23.30
CA GLY A 99 5.46 -2.82 -24.68
C GLY A 99 5.14 -1.38 -25.08
N ASN A 100 4.74 -0.52 -24.14
CA ASN A 100 4.43 0.89 -24.42
C ASN A 100 5.00 1.86 -23.37
N ILE A 101 4.76 1.62 -22.07
CA ILE A 101 5.09 2.56 -20.99
C ILE A 101 5.74 1.80 -19.83
N GLY A 102 6.95 2.23 -19.46
CA GLY A 102 7.73 1.64 -18.37
C GLY A 102 8.09 0.17 -18.61
N ASP A 103 8.66 -0.44 -17.56
CA ASP A 103 9.05 -1.84 -17.53
C ASP A 103 8.59 -2.47 -16.23
N ALA A 104 8.19 -3.75 -16.25
CA ALA A 104 7.84 -4.46 -15.04
C ALA A 104 8.15 -5.95 -15.14
N GLU A 105 8.64 -6.50 -14.03
CA GLU A 105 8.90 -7.92 -13.85
C GLU A 105 8.07 -8.47 -12.70
N VAL A 106 7.74 -9.76 -12.80
CA VAL A 106 6.99 -10.47 -11.77
C VAL A 106 7.82 -11.64 -11.28
N THR A 107 7.90 -11.75 -9.96
CA THR A 107 8.48 -12.92 -9.27
C THR A 107 7.47 -13.49 -8.30
N GLY A 108 7.69 -14.73 -7.89
CA GLY A 108 6.80 -15.44 -6.98
C GLY A 108 5.87 -16.43 -7.67
N ASN A 109 5.05 -17.09 -6.87
CA ASN A 109 4.18 -18.18 -7.29
C ASN A 109 3.08 -18.40 -6.25
N GLN A 110 2.11 -19.26 -6.60
CA GLN A 110 1.05 -19.70 -5.69
C GLN A 110 0.36 -18.51 -5.01
N GLY A 111 0.05 -17.48 -5.81
CA GLY A 111 -0.70 -16.30 -5.37
C GLY A 111 0.11 -15.24 -4.59
N ARG A 112 1.34 -15.58 -4.17
CA ARG A 112 2.31 -14.64 -3.60
C ARG A 112 3.21 -14.09 -4.69
N TYR A 113 2.86 -12.92 -5.20
CA TYR A 113 3.60 -12.26 -6.28
C TYR A 113 4.27 -10.98 -5.80
N THR A 114 5.44 -10.70 -6.36
CA THR A 114 6.11 -9.41 -6.26
C THR A 114 6.28 -8.84 -7.66
N ILE A 115 5.65 -7.69 -7.90
CA ILE A 115 5.72 -6.94 -9.15
C ILE A 115 6.65 -5.76 -8.90
N THR A 116 7.72 -5.63 -9.68
CA THR A 116 8.67 -4.51 -9.58
C THR A 116 8.85 -3.87 -10.93
N GLY A 117 8.84 -2.55 -11.00
CA GLY A 117 8.92 -1.87 -12.28
C GLY A 117 9.01 -0.36 -12.19
N THR A 118 8.77 0.30 -13.32
CA THR A 118 8.62 1.74 -13.47
C THR A 118 7.26 2.07 -14.07
N ALA A 119 6.67 3.18 -13.63
CA ALA A 119 5.43 3.72 -14.17
C ALA A 119 5.62 5.20 -14.48
N ASP A 120 5.03 5.66 -15.58
CA ASP A 120 5.06 7.06 -15.97
C ASP A 120 3.75 7.75 -15.57
N GLY A 121 3.85 8.99 -15.12
CA GLY A 121 2.74 9.70 -14.52
C GLY A 121 3.13 11.07 -13.97
N ASN A 122 2.53 11.43 -12.84
CA ASN A 122 2.83 12.66 -12.11
C ASN A 122 2.62 12.48 -10.60
N PHE A 123 3.11 13.44 -9.83
CA PHE A 123 2.82 13.56 -8.42
C PHE A 123 1.82 14.69 -8.17
N THR A 124 0.91 14.53 -7.20
CA THR A 124 -0.09 15.55 -6.84
C THR A 124 0.53 16.85 -6.37
N ALA A 125 1.77 16.83 -5.86
CA ALA A 125 2.54 18.02 -5.51
C ALA A 125 2.96 18.85 -6.74
N LYS A 126 3.10 18.22 -7.91
CA LYS A 126 3.48 18.83 -9.19
C LYS A 126 2.71 18.17 -10.34
N PRO A 127 1.38 18.40 -10.43
CA PRO A 127 0.52 17.64 -11.33
C PRO A 127 0.78 17.91 -12.83
N SER A 128 1.42 19.02 -13.16
CA SER A 128 1.81 19.37 -14.53
C SER A 128 3.16 18.82 -14.96
N ASP A 129 3.95 18.27 -14.02
CA ASP A 129 5.28 17.74 -14.31
C ASP A 129 5.19 16.23 -14.55
N ALA A 130 5.65 15.78 -15.71
CA ALA A 130 5.81 14.36 -15.98
C ALA A 130 6.89 13.76 -15.06
N ALA A 131 6.64 12.57 -14.54
CA ALA A 131 7.54 11.83 -13.68
C ALA A 131 7.50 10.34 -14.01
N THR A 132 8.64 9.67 -13.84
CA THR A 132 8.74 8.22 -13.84
C THR A 132 9.04 7.78 -12.42
N ALA A 133 8.19 6.94 -11.84
CA ALA A 133 8.37 6.41 -10.49
C ALA A 133 8.67 4.92 -10.53
N LYS A 134 9.58 4.48 -9.67
CA LYS A 134 9.80 3.05 -9.42
C LYS A 134 8.70 2.56 -8.49
N PHE A 135 8.13 1.40 -8.80
CA PHE A 135 7.16 0.78 -7.93
C PHE A 135 7.57 -0.64 -7.54
N ARG A 136 7.08 -1.05 -6.36
CA ARG A 136 7.09 -2.45 -5.93
C ARG A 136 5.74 -2.75 -5.30
N ILE A 137 5.08 -3.80 -5.77
CA ILE A 137 3.82 -4.31 -5.24
C ILE A 137 4.08 -5.74 -4.77
N GLN A 138 3.79 -6.04 -3.51
CA GLN A 138 3.84 -7.41 -2.98
C GLN A 138 2.44 -7.82 -2.57
N THR A 139 1.94 -8.90 -3.14
CA THR A 139 0.56 -9.35 -2.96
C THR A 139 0.53 -10.73 -2.33
N ASN A 140 -0.49 -10.97 -1.52
CA ASN A 140 -0.84 -12.31 -1.09
C ASN A 140 -2.31 -12.57 -1.47
N CYS A 141 -2.48 -13.12 -2.66
CA CYS A 141 -3.67 -13.84 -3.06
C CYS A 141 -3.26 -15.29 -3.38
#